data_AF-A0A8X6V636-F1
#
_entry.id   AF-A0A8X6V636-F1
#
_cell.length_a   1.000
_cell.length_b   1.000
_cell.length_c   1.000
_cell.angle_alpha   90.00
_cell.angle_beta   90.00
_cell.angle_gamma   90.00
#
_symmetry.space_group_name_H-M   'P 1'
#
loop_
_entity.id
_entity.type
_entity.pdbx_description
1 polymer ?
#
loop_
_entity_poly.entity_id
_entity_poly.type
_entity_poly.pdbx_seq_one_letter_code
_entity_poly.pdbx_strand_id
1 'polypeptide(L)' 'MPKSYANMRDNIPSVLSDTIGTIFRAECQVLRSLSHWSGGVLETERSIHEAYINIIQDSKYFLYIEVLLTLFIICFI' A
#
# COMPACT_ATOMS: atom_id res chain seq x y z
N MET A 1 -8.52 10.61 -4.47
CA MET A 1 -8.76 10.06 -5.84
C MET A 1 -9.55 8.76 -5.71
N PRO A 2 -10.47 8.42 -6.64
CA PRO A 2 -11.11 7.10 -6.61
C PRO A 2 -10.04 6.03 -6.79
N LYS A 3 -10.19 4.87 -6.13
CA LYS A 3 -9.38 3.68 -6.42
C LYS A 3 -9.74 3.18 -7.82
N SER A 4 -9.27 3.88 -8.86
CA SER A 4 -9.59 3.67 -10.27
C SER A 4 -9.24 2.27 -10.78
N TYR A 5 -8.49 1.50 -10.02
CA TYR A 5 -8.10 0.12 -10.33
C TYR A 5 -9.09 -0.95 -9.84
N ALA A 6 -10.12 -0.59 -9.06
CA ALA A 6 -11.10 -1.55 -8.53
C ALA A 6 -11.85 -2.33 -9.63
N ASN A 7 -11.82 -1.85 -10.88
CA ASN A 7 -12.51 -2.45 -12.02
C ASN A 7 -11.56 -2.97 -13.12
N MET A 8 -10.24 -3.08 -12.86
CA MET A 8 -9.36 -3.79 -13.81
C MET A 8 -9.64 -5.29 -13.69
N ARG A 9 -10.45 -5.81 -14.62
CA ARG A 9 -10.63 -7.25 -14.79
C ARG A 9 -9.31 -7.88 -15.24
N ASP A 10 -8.99 -9.03 -14.67
CA ASP A 10 -7.84 -9.87 -14.98
C ASP A 10 -7.87 -10.40 -16.42
N ASN A 11 -7.67 -9.53 -17.41
CA ASN A 11 -7.36 -9.95 -18.76
C ASN A 11 -5.85 -10.20 -18.84
N ILE A 12 -5.38 -11.24 -18.12
CA ILE A 12 -3.99 -11.70 -18.23
C ILE A 12 -3.89 -12.42 -19.58
N PRO A 13 -3.12 -11.91 -20.56
CA PRO A 13 -2.91 -12.62 -21.81
C PRO A 13 -2.22 -13.95 -21.50
N SER A 14 -2.77 -15.06 -21.99
CA SER A 14 -2.23 -16.43 -21.80
C SER A 14 -0.80 -16.62 -22.32
N VAL A 15 -0.23 -15.60 -22.98
CA VAL A 15 1.15 -15.58 -23.49
C VAL A 15 2.16 -15.24 -22.38
N LEU A 16 1.74 -14.59 -21.29
CA LEU A 16 2.61 -14.17 -20.20
C LEU A 16 2.86 -15.26 -19.15
N SER A 17 2.02 -16.29 -19.09
CA SER A 17 2.16 -17.39 -18.14
C SER A 17 3.42 -18.24 -18.38
N ASP A 18 3.87 -18.36 -19.63
CA ASP A 18 5.03 -19.18 -19.98
C ASP A 18 6.37 -18.50 -19.61
N THR A 19 6.36 -17.19 -19.34
CA THR A 19 7.58 -16.41 -19.02
C THR A 19 7.65 -15.97 -17.55
N ILE A 20 6.50 -15.79 -16.87
CA ILE A 20 6.42 -15.17 -15.53
C ILE A 20 6.31 -16.18 -14.38
N GLY A 21 6.09 -17.47 -14.68
CA GLY A 21 5.87 -18.49 -13.65
C GLY A 21 4.48 -18.38 -13.00
N THR A 22 4.31 -18.98 -11.82
CA THR A 22 3.01 -19.05 -11.14
C THR A 22 2.56 -17.68 -10.63
N ILE A 23 1.39 -17.24 -11.08
CA ILE A 23 0.76 -15.97 -10.66
C ILE A 23 -0.23 -16.26 -9.53
N PHE A 24 -0.16 -15.47 -8.45
CA PHE A 24 -1.13 -15.51 -7.35
C PHE A 24 -2.02 -14.27 -7.37
N ARG A 25 -3.31 -14.45 -7.07
CA ARG A 25 -4.25 -13.33 -6.93
C ARG A 25 -4.20 -12.83 -5.49
N ALA A 26 -4.08 -11.51 -5.32
CA ALA A 26 -4.09 -10.84 -4.03
C ALA A 26 -4.93 -9.56 -4.12
N GLU A 27 -5.60 -9.21 -3.03
CA GLU A 27 -6.31 -7.93 -2.92
C GLU A 27 -5.31 -6.85 -2.52
N CYS A 28 -4.99 -5.95 -3.45
CA CYS A 28 -4.02 -4.89 -3.25
C CYS A 28 -4.70 -3.52 -3.27
N GLN A 29 -4.28 -2.63 -2.36
CA GLN A 29 -4.69 -1.23 -2.34
C GLN A 29 -3.46 -0.33 -2.45
N VAL A 30 -3.50 0.63 -3.39
CA VAL A 30 -2.48 1.68 -3.47
C VAL A 30 -2.70 2.68 -2.34
N LEU A 31 -1.63 3.00 -1.64
CA LEU A 31 -1.58 3.99 -0.55
C LEU A 31 -0.49 5.03 -0.84
N ARG A 32 -0.69 6.25 -0.36
CA ARG A 32 0.26 7.35 -0.46
C ARG A 32 0.16 8.32 0.71
N SER A 33 1.23 9.09 0.89
CA SER A 33 1.28 10.30 1.72
C SER A 33 1.42 11.50 0.79
N LEU A 34 0.41 12.37 0.74
CA LEU A 34 0.36 13.49 -0.19
C LEU A 34 -0.27 14.70 0.50
N SER A 35 0.22 15.89 0.21
CA SER A 35 -0.33 17.12 0.79
C SER A 35 -0.31 18.25 -0.24
N HIS A 36 -0.82 19.42 0.15
CA HIS A 36 -0.88 20.56 -0.76
C HIS A 36 0.47 20.93 -1.38
N TRP A 37 1.56 20.93 -0.58
CA TRP A 37 2.89 21.30 -1.07
C TRP A 37 3.51 20.26 -2.02
N SER A 38 3.18 18.98 -1.84
CA SER A 38 3.81 17.87 -2.59
C SER A 38 2.99 17.38 -3.78
N GLY A 39 1.69 17.68 -3.81
CA GLY A 39 0.80 17.18 -4.87
C GLY A 39 -0.40 18.07 -5.17
N GLY A 40 -0.44 19.31 -4.67
CA GLY A 40 -1.51 20.26 -4.96
C GLY A 40 -2.90 19.82 -4.50
N VAL A 41 -2.99 18.80 -3.64
CA VAL A 41 -4.26 18.32 -3.11
C VAL A 41 -4.80 19.29 -2.05
N LEU A 42 -6.12 19.46 -2.03
CA LEU A 42 -6.80 20.31 -1.03
C LEU A 42 -6.70 19.66 0.36
N GLU A 43 -7.03 18.37 0.43
CA GLU A 43 -6.94 17.58 1.65
C GLU A 43 -5.67 16.74 1.65
N THR A 44 -4.97 16.72 2.79
CA THR A 44 -3.76 15.91 2.97
C THR A 44 -4.13 14.44 3.09
N GLU A 45 -3.62 13.61 2.18
CA GLU A 45 -3.79 12.16 2.20
C GLU A 45 -2.74 11.51 3.11
N ARG A 46 -3.21 10.68 4.06
CA ARG A 46 -2.38 9.96 5.06
C ARG A 46 -2.63 8.46 5.06
N SER A 47 -3.00 7.92 3.90
CA SER A 47 -3.47 6.54 3.76
C SER A 47 -2.43 5.47 4.13
N ILE A 48 -1.13 5.74 3.95
CA ILE A 48 -0.05 4.85 4.42
C ILE A 48 -0.09 4.76 5.96
N HIS A 49 -0.13 5.90 6.64
CA HIS A 49 -0.13 5.98 8.10
C HIS A 49 -1.35 5.28 8.71
N GLU A 50 -2.54 5.54 8.16
CA GLU A 50 -3.78 4.88 8.61
C GLU A 50 -3.73 3.37 8.40
N ALA A 51 -3.21 2.89 7.27
CA ALA A 51 -3.09 1.46 7.02
C ALA A 51 -2.14 0.78 8.02
N TYR A 52 -1.01 1.41 8.36
CA TYR A 52 -0.11 0.88 9.39
C TYR A 52 -0.79 0.81 10.76
N ILE A 53 -1.53 1.85 11.17
CA ILE A 53 -2.29 1.82 12.43
C ILE A 53 -3.29 0.66 12.44
N ASN A 54 -4.07 0.51 11.38
CA ASN A 54 -5.06 -0.56 11.28
C ASN A 54 -4.40 -1.95 11.33
N ILE A 55 -3.31 -2.17 10.58
CA ILE A 55 -2.57 -3.44 10.59
C ILE A 55 -2.06 -3.76 11.99
N ILE A 56 -1.53 -2.76 12.70
CA ILE A 56 -1.04 -2.95 14.07
C ILE A 56 -2.19 -3.32 15.01
N GLN A 57 -3.30 -2.59 14.94
CA GLN A 57 -4.49 -2.82 15.77
C GLN A 57 -5.17 -4.17 15.51
N ASP A 58 -5.23 -4.61 14.26
CA ASP A 58 -5.92 -5.84 13.85
C ASP A 58 -5.05 -7.10 13.95
N SER A 59 -3.72 -6.94 14.10
CA SER A 59 -2.80 -8.07 14.21
C SER A 59 -2.99 -8.85 15.52
N LYS A 60 -3.02 -10.19 15.42
CA LYS A 60 -3.32 -11.07 16.58
C LYS A 60 -2.10 -11.81 17.15
N TYR A 61 -1.08 -12.03 16.33
CA TYR A 61 0.01 -12.97 16.66
C TYR A 61 1.37 -12.29 16.65
N PHE A 62 1.82 -11.84 15.47
CA PHE A 62 3.10 -11.18 15.33
C PHE A 62 3.05 -10.16 14.18
N LEU A 63 3.89 -9.13 14.31
CA LEU A 63 4.17 -8.15 13.27
C LEU A 63 5.64 -8.24 12.93
N TYR A 64 5.94 -8.41 11.65
CA TYR A 64 7.29 -8.30 11.15
C TYR A 64 7.42 -6.98 10.39
N ILE A 65 8.36 -6.14 10.81
CA ILE A 65 8.57 -4.82 10.23
C ILE A 65 10.03 -4.72 9.78
N GLU A 66 10.23 -4.62 8.48
CA GLU A 66 11.49 -4.19 7.89
C GLU A 66 11.37 -2.71 7.52
N VAL A 67 12.25 -1.88 8.08
CA VAL A 67 12.29 -0.46 7.76
C VAL A 67 13.74 -0.01 7.65
N LEU A 68 14.01 0.91 6.73
CA LEU A 68 15.32 1.52 6.58
C LEU A 68 15.68 2.26 7.89
N LEU A 69 16.95 2.14 8.32
CA LEU A 69 17.46 2.61 9.62
C LEU A 69 17.15 4.10 9.93
N THR A 70 16.82 4.91 8.94
CA THR A 70 16.53 6.35 9.08
C THR A 70 15.09 6.70 9.47
N LEU A 71 14.16 5.73 9.56
CA LEU A 71 12.72 6.01 9.76
C LEU A 71 12.19 5.75 11.20
N PHE A 72 13.01 5.33 12.17
CA PHE A 72 12.59 5.00 13.54
C PHE A 72 12.37 6.23 14.47
N ILE A 73 11.81 7.33 13.96
CA ILE A 73 11.59 8.57 14.75
C ILE A 73 10.25 8.57 15.52
N ILE A 74 9.48 7.48 15.44
CA ILE A 74 8.05 7.44 15.83
C ILE A 74 7.84 7.52 17.37
N CYS A 75 8.89 7.42 18.20
CA CYS A 75 8.80 7.40 19.68
C CYS A 75 9.54 8.56 20.39
N PHE A 76 9.83 9.68 19.70
CA PHE A 76 10.53 10.84 20.30
C PHE A 76 9.82 12.20 20.11
N ILE A 77 8.50 12.20 19.88
CA ILE A 77 7.67 13.43 19.94
C ILE A 77 6.54 13.21 20.94
#